data_AF-A0A3P3ZR30-F1
#
_entry.id   AF-A0A3P3ZR30-F1
#
_cell.length_a   1.000
_cell.length_b   1.000
_cell.length_c   1.000
_cell.angle_alpha   90.00
_cell.angle_beta   90.00
_cell.angle_gamma   90.00
#
_symmetry.space_group_name_H-M   'P 1'
#
loop_
_entity.id
_entity.type
_entity.pdbx_description
1 polymer ?
#
loop_
_entity_poly.entity_id
_entity_poly.type
_entity_poly.pdbx_seq_one_letter_code
_entity_poly.pdbx_strand_id
1 'polypeptide(L)'
;MVAELTSMGVTILMTSELEDRYTDLRFSPFGSAFLADAIIVQRYVEIAGQFKRVISVVKVRGSQHSKDIRLYGITDEGIVFGEALSAYTGIMTGRPTGDLVT
;
A
#
# COMPACT_ATOMS: atom_id res chain seq x y z
N MET A 1 -10.18 -20.32 10.16
CA MET A 1 -8.84 -20.48 9.57
C MET A 1 -7.85 -19.45 10.10
N VAL A 2 -7.96 -18.15 9.77
CA VAL A 2 -7.00 -17.12 10.25
C VAL A 2 -6.87 -17.12 11.77
N ALA A 3 -7.99 -17.07 12.50
CA ALA A 3 -8.00 -17.11 13.96
C ALA A 3 -7.32 -18.37 14.55
N GLU A 4 -7.47 -19.53 13.88
CA GLU A 4 -6.87 -20.79 14.35
C GLU A 4 -5.37 -20.82 14.13
N LEU A 5 -4.90 -20.36 12.96
CA LEU A 5 -3.47 -20.28 12.69
C LEU A 5 -2.79 -19.26 13.63
N THR A 6 -3.46 -18.14 13.91
CA THR A 6 -2.99 -17.16 14.90
C THR A 6 -2.96 -17.74 16.31
N SER A 7 -3.97 -18.53 16.73
CA SER A 7 -4.00 -19.17 18.06
C SER A 7 -2.89 -20.20 18.24
N MET A 8 -2.40 -20.78 17.14
CA MET A 8 -1.23 -21.66 17.10
C MET A 8 0.11 -20.91 17.08
N GLY A 9 0.12 -19.56 17.09
CA GLY A 9 1.34 -18.75 17.06
C GLY A 9 1.98 -18.61 15.68
N VAL A 10 1.27 -18.93 14.60
CA VAL A 10 1.78 -18.82 13.23
C VAL A 10 1.65 -17.38 12.71
N THR A 11 2.71 -16.87 12.08
CA THR A 11 2.64 -15.60 11.32
C THR A 11 2.07 -15.86 9.94
N ILE A 12 1.02 -15.12 9.57
CA ILE A 12 0.27 -15.34 8.32
C ILE A 12 0.47 -14.12 7.41
N LEU A 13 0.91 -14.36 6.18
CA LEU A 13 0.85 -13.40 5.09
C LEU A 13 -0.33 -13.75 4.18
N MET A 14 -1.21 -12.78 3.95
CA MET A 14 -2.36 -12.94 3.06
C MET A 14 -2.25 -11.95 1.91
N THR A 15 -2.54 -12.40 0.70
CA THR A 15 -2.62 -11.55 -0.49
C THR A 15 -4.07 -11.37 -0.89
N SER A 16 -4.47 -10.12 -1.13
CA SER A 16 -5.77 -9.80 -1.71
C SER A 16 -5.55 -8.88 -2.89
N GLU A 17 -6.12 -9.23 -4.04
CA GLU A 17 -6.27 -8.31 -5.15
C GLU A 17 -7.34 -7.28 -4.80
N LEU A 18 -7.16 -6.05 -5.24
CA LEU A 18 -8.13 -4.97 -5.14
C LEU A 18 -8.41 -4.47 -6.55
N GLU A 19 -9.69 -4.34 -6.90
CA GLU A 19 -10.06 -3.60 -8.11
C GLU A 19 -9.62 -2.15 -7.95
N ASP A 20 -8.98 -1.61 -9.00
CA ASP A 20 -8.54 -0.22 -9.03
C ASP A 20 -9.77 0.71 -9.14
N ARG A 21 -10.32 1.06 -7.97
CA ARG A 21 -11.41 2.02 -7.83
C ARG A 21 -10.81 3.37 -7.46
N TYR A 22 -10.77 4.29 -8.42
CA TYR A 22 -10.21 5.64 -8.30
C TYR A 22 -11.11 6.61 -7.49
N THR A 23 -12.18 6.12 -6.89
CA THR A 23 -13.18 6.91 -6.17
C THR A 23 -13.28 6.59 -4.69
N ASP A 24 -12.76 5.44 -4.25
CA ASP A 24 -12.85 4.99 -2.85
C ASP A 24 -11.57 4.24 -2.44
N LEU A 25 -11.12 4.49 -1.22
CA LEU A 25 -9.92 3.89 -0.65
C LEU A 25 -10.30 2.64 0.14
N ARG A 26 -10.21 1.48 -0.53
CA ARG A 26 -10.46 0.18 0.10
C ARG A 26 -9.16 -0.56 0.35
N PHE A 27 -9.07 -1.17 1.53
CA PHE A 27 -7.93 -1.99 1.94
C PHE A 27 -8.22 -3.49 1.89
N SER A 28 -9.44 -3.86 1.49
CA SER A 28 -9.89 -5.25 1.29
C SER A 28 -11.16 -5.27 0.43
N PRO A 29 -11.37 -6.25 -0.46
CA PRO A 29 -12.56 -6.33 -1.33
C PRO A 29 -13.89 -6.41 -0.56
N PHE A 30 -13.90 -7.16 0.55
CA PHE A 30 -15.12 -7.46 1.33
C PHE A 30 -15.10 -6.86 2.74
N GLY A 31 -14.32 -5.80 2.95
CA GLY A 31 -14.20 -5.17 4.27
C GLY A 31 -13.44 -6.01 5.31
N SER A 32 -12.76 -7.09 4.92
CA SER A 32 -11.98 -7.97 5.81
C SER A 32 -10.71 -7.33 6.39
N ALA A 33 -10.38 -6.08 6.04
CA ALA A 33 -9.22 -5.34 6.56
C ALA A 33 -9.16 -5.27 8.09
N PHE A 34 -10.30 -5.39 8.81
CA PHE A 34 -10.31 -5.41 10.28
C PHE A 34 -9.68 -6.69 10.87
N LEU A 35 -9.63 -7.78 10.12
CA LEU A 35 -9.04 -9.04 10.57
C LEU A 35 -7.52 -9.00 10.60
N ALA A 36 -6.90 -8.17 9.75
CA ALA A 36 -5.45 -8.08 9.66
C ALA A 36 -4.89 -7.12 10.72
N ASP A 37 -3.78 -7.48 11.36
CA ASP A 37 -3.05 -6.57 12.25
C ASP A 37 -2.19 -5.57 11.49
N ALA A 38 -1.65 -6.00 10.35
CA ALA A 38 -0.88 -5.18 9.43
C ALA A 38 -1.51 -5.16 8.03
N ILE A 39 -1.46 -4.01 7.37
CA ILE A 39 -1.92 -3.84 5.98
C ILE A 39 -0.83 -3.11 5.20
N ILE A 40 -0.36 -3.76 4.15
CA ILE A 40 0.54 -3.19 3.15
C ILE A 40 -0.25 -3.10 1.85
N VAL A 41 -0.27 -1.91 1.25
CA VAL A 41 -0.91 -1.69 -0.04
C VAL A 41 0.16 -1.49 -1.10
N GLN A 42 -0.01 -2.17 -2.23
CA GLN A 42 0.74 -1.97 -3.46
C GLN A 42 -0.22 -1.46 -4.53
N ARG A 43 0.17 -0.44 -5.29
CA ARG A 43 -0.68 0.16 -6.31
C ARG A 43 0.13 0.70 -7.49
N TYR A 44 -0.46 0.73 -8.68
CA TYR A 44 0.06 1.51 -9.80
C TYR A 44 -0.55 2.92 -9.79
N VAL A 45 0.30 3.93 -9.97
CA VAL A 45 -0.13 5.33 -10.11
C VAL A 45 0.50 5.92 -11.36
N GLU A 46 -0.24 6.80 -12.03
CA GLU A 46 0.27 7.53 -13.18
C GLU A 46 0.94 8.83 -12.71
N ILE A 47 2.24 8.97 -12.93
CA ILE A 47 2.96 10.22 -12.67
C ILE A 47 3.76 10.57 -13.92
N ALA A 48 3.53 11.77 -14.44
CA ALA A 48 4.17 12.26 -15.67
C ALA A 48 4.03 11.29 -16.86
N GLY A 49 2.82 10.73 -17.06
CA GLY A 49 2.51 9.81 -18.16
C GLY A 49 3.16 8.42 -18.02
N GLN A 50 3.68 8.08 -16.85
CA GLN A 50 4.28 6.77 -16.58
C GLN A 50 3.56 6.05 -15.44
N PHE A 51 3.26 4.77 -15.65
CA PHE A 51 2.83 3.89 -14.57
C PHE A 51 3.99 3.60 -13.63
N LYS A 52 3.89 4.12 -12.41
CA LYS A 52 4.83 3.87 -11.32
C LYS A 52 4.20 2.97 -10.28
N ARG A 53 5.00 2.07 -9.73
CA ARG A 53 4.60 1.20 -8.61
C ARG A 53 4.86 1.91 -7.29
N VAL A 54 3.85 1.93 -6.43
CA VAL A 54 3.95 2.51 -5.09
C VAL A 54 3.53 1.53 -4.03
N ILE A 55 4.17 1.65 -2.86
CA ILE A 55 3.91 0.84 -1.68
C ILE A 55 3.72 1.74 -0.46
N SER A 56 2.80 1.36 0.42
CA SER A 56 2.61 2.04 1.70
C SER A 56 2.14 1.06 2.78
N VAL A 57 2.55 1.32 4.01
CA VAL A 57 2.04 0.63 5.20
C VAL A 57 0.86 1.44 5.72
N VAL A 58 -0.35 0.90 5.55
CA VAL A 58 -1.59 1.59 5.93
C VAL A 58 -1.85 1.44 7.43
N LYS A 59 -1.53 0.27 7.97
CA LYS A 59 -1.85 -0.10 9.34
C LYS A 59 -0.82 -1.09 9.87
N VAL A 60 -0.43 -0.91 11.13
CA VAL A 60 0.16 -1.95 11.98
C VAL A 60 -0.39 -1.72 13.39
N ARG A 61 -1.11 -2.70 13.96
CA ARG A 61 -1.62 -2.60 15.33
C ARG A 61 -0.46 -2.66 16.33
N GLY A 62 -0.49 -1.78 17.34
CA GLY A 62 0.49 -1.77 18.42
C GLY A 62 1.91 -1.32 18.01
N SER A 63 2.09 -0.75 16.82
CA SER A 63 3.40 -0.32 16.34
C SER A 63 3.33 0.99 15.56
N GLN A 64 4.36 1.81 15.71
CA GLN A 64 4.61 2.90 14.77
C GLN A 64 5.13 2.31 13.45
N HIS A 65 4.59 2.82 12.35
CA HIS A 65 5.01 2.43 11.00
C HIS A 65 5.19 3.68 10.15
N SER A 66 6.02 3.56 9.11
CA SER A 66 6.21 4.63 8.13
C SER A 66 4.87 5.07 7.56
N LYS A 67 4.69 6.39 7.44
CA LYS A 67 3.52 7.01 6.81
C LYS A 67 3.79 7.39 5.36
N ASP A 68 4.99 7.10 4.87
CA ASP A 68 5.38 7.40 3.50
C ASP A 68 4.59 6.52 2.53
N ILE A 69 4.27 7.10 1.38
CA ILE A 69 3.99 6.35 0.17
C ILE A 69 5.28 6.39 -0.66
N ARG A 70 5.85 5.22 -0.95
CA ARG A 70 7.16 5.12 -1.60
C ARG A 70 7.03 4.49 -2.96
N LEU A 71 7.87 4.95 -3.88
CA LEU A 71 8.16 4.20 -5.10
C LEU A 71 8.80 2.85 -4.73
N TYR A 72 8.53 1.81 -5.51
CA TYR A 72 9.31 0.59 -5.44
C TYR A 72 9.52 -0.03 -6.81
N GLY A 73 10.65 -0.70 -6.97
CA GLY A 73 11.00 -1.50 -8.13
C GLY A 73 11.06 -2.98 -7.77
N ILE A 74 10.90 -3.84 -8.78
CA ILE A 74 11.27 -5.25 -8.69
C ILE A 74 12.46 -5.42 -9.63
N THR A 75 13.57 -5.85 -9.06
CA THR A 75 14.85 -6.05 -9.75
C THR A 75 15.27 -7.51 -9.60
N ASP A 76 16.40 -7.89 -10.19
CA ASP A 76 16.98 -9.23 -10.02
C ASP A 76 17.39 -9.51 -8.56
N GLU A 77 17.54 -8.47 -7.73
CA GLU A 77 17.82 -8.55 -6.29
C GLU A 77 16.53 -8.56 -5.43
N GLY A 78 15.36 -8.49 -6.06
CA GLY A 78 14.06 -8.44 -5.40
C GLY A 78 13.48 -7.02 -5.32
N ILE A 79 12.70 -6.76 -4.26
CA ILE A 79 11.98 -5.49 -4.06
C ILE A 79 12.94 -4.42 -3.54
N VAL A 80 13.05 -3.31 -4.27
CA VAL A 80 13.85 -2.15 -3.89
C VAL A 80 12.94 -0.95 -3.67
N PHE A 81 13.01 -0.32 -2.49
CA PHE A 81 12.25 0.89 -2.19
C PHE A 81 12.99 2.14 -2.66
N GLY A 82 12.30 2.99 -3.40
CA GLY A 82 12.77 4.30 -3.83
C GLY A 82 12.29 5.43 -2.92
N GLU A 83 12.21 6.63 -3.50
CA GLU A 83 11.85 7.86 -2.81
C GLU A 83 10.41 7.87 -2.29
N ALA A 84 10.19 8.62 -1.20
CA ALA A 84 8.86 8.96 -0.72
C ALA A 84 8.24 10.01 -1.65
N LEU A 85 6.97 9.83 -1.98
CA LEU A 85 6.19 10.74 -2.84
C LEU A 85 5.58 11.89 -2.02
N SER A 86 6.37 12.50 -1.13
CA SER A 86 5.89 13.56 -0.23
C SER A 86 5.49 14.85 -0.95
N ALA A 87 5.96 15.05 -2.18
CA ALA A 87 5.59 16.19 -3.03
C ALA A 87 4.27 15.98 -3.80
N TYR A 88 3.57 14.86 -3.58
CA TYR A 88 2.32 14.55 -4.29
C TYR A 88 1.17 14.33 -3.30
N THR A 89 0.03 14.92 -3.61
CA THR A 89 -1.25 14.64 -2.94
C THR A 89 -2.14 13.80 -3.85
N GLY A 90 -3.05 13.00 -3.29
CA GLY A 90 -4.02 12.24 -4.09
C GLY A 90 -3.47 10.98 -4.77
N ILE A 91 -2.27 10.53 -4.38
CA ILE A 91 -1.63 9.29 -4.86
C ILE A 91 -2.56 8.09 -4.63
N MET A 92 -3.15 7.98 -3.44
CA MET A 92 -4.00 6.86 -3.08
C MET A 92 -5.45 7.01 -3.58
N THR A 93 -5.87 8.18 -4.02
CA THR A 93 -7.17 8.36 -4.71
C THR A 93 -7.02 8.25 -6.23
N GLY A 94 -5.79 8.06 -6.73
CA GLY A 94 -5.46 7.91 -8.13
C GLY A 94 -5.68 9.17 -8.97
N ARG A 95 -5.65 10.33 -8.31
CA ARG A 95 -5.54 11.66 -8.95
C ARG A 95 -4.34 12.38 -8.34
N PRO A 96 -3.11 11.98 -8.71
CA PRO A 96 -1.92 12.59 -8.16
C PRO A 96 -1.76 14.03 -8.66
N THR A 97 -1.70 14.97 -7.73
CA THR A 97 -1.36 16.36 -7.99
C THR A 97 0.00 16.61 -7.34
N GLY A 98 0.98 17.01 -8.14
CA GLY A 98 2.26 17.48 -7.60
C GLY A 98 2.08 18.87 -7.00
N ASP A 99 2.68 19.12 -5.85
CA ASP A 99 2.82 20.46 -5.34
C ASP A 99 3.78 21.21 -6.28
N LEU A 100 3.21 22.06 -7.14
CA LEU A 100 4.00 22.98 -7.95
C LEU A 100 4.74 23.92 -7.00
N VAL A 101 5.98 23.60 -6.68
CA VAL A 101 6.93 24.60 -6.17
C VAL A 101 7.09 25.62 -7.30
N THR A 102 6.45 26.77 -7.11
CA THR A 102 6.76 27.99 -7.87
C THR A 102 7.99 28.64 -7.24
#